data_AF-A0A094BCI9-F1
#
_entry.id   AF-A0A094BCI9-F1
#
_cell.length_a   1.000
_cell.length_b   1.000
_cell.length_c   1.000
_cell.angle_alpha   90.00
_cell.angle_beta   90.00
_cell.angle_gamma   90.00
#
_symmetry.space_group_name_H-M   'P 1'
#
loop_
_entity.id
_entity.type
_entity.pdbx_description
1 polymer ?
#
loop_
_entity_poly.entity_id
_entity_poly.type
_entity_poly.pdbx_seq_one_letter_code
_entity_poly.pdbx_strand_id
1 'polypeptide(L)'
;MLIKESHIDVPTKADGVEGSMRIFLFHPSIPGYPNAKFPGVALFSEIYQVTGPVARFARSIASAGYIVAAPSSYHDFVPSDPLAYDVPGTDLGNELKIKKTLESYDADSTATIDALLALPTCTGRIGATGMCLGGHLAIRCALDPRVSAAVAYFATDVHSATLGAGKSDDTLKRFKEIKGELVCIHGTLDTHVPPEGRDKIRLALREAGVVFSWYEVAGAQHAFIRDELSKGRYDASVTRVCWGMLEEVFGRVLRTDLGERVDDGGKVEHVLDKIDLLDSNNEQVDSGHVNKDRTGDKGKEKDGQDEETDSPSPLLLITVTVTTTAIVIAAVTATCRSYLHPRQVV
;
A
#
# COMPACT_ATOMS: atom_id res chain seq x y z
N MET A 1 8.18 -13.27 16.67
CA MET A 1 9.48 -13.97 16.56
C MET A 1 10.51 -13.22 17.37
N LEU A 2 11.62 -13.84 17.78
CA LEU A 2 12.73 -13.09 18.37
C LEU A 2 13.59 -12.52 17.25
N ILE A 3 14.00 -11.25 17.34
CA ILE A 3 14.81 -10.60 16.32
C ILE A 3 16.27 -10.63 16.75
N LYS A 4 17.14 -11.17 15.89
CA LYS A 4 18.59 -11.01 16.01
C LYS A 4 19.00 -9.80 15.20
N GLU A 5 19.51 -8.78 15.89
CA GLU A 5 20.09 -7.60 15.26
C GLU A 5 21.60 -7.81 15.08
N SER A 6 22.10 -7.43 13.91
CA SER A 6 23.52 -7.46 13.54
C SER A 6 23.78 -6.45 12.41
N HIS A 7 25.00 -6.34 11.94
CA HIS A 7 25.30 -5.64 10.69
C HIS A 7 26.31 -6.45 9.86
N ILE A 8 26.37 -6.13 8.58
CA ILE A 8 27.51 -6.45 7.71
C ILE A 8 28.02 -5.14 7.08
N ASP A 9 29.30 -5.10 6.79
CA ASP A 9 29.93 -3.99 6.08
C ASP A 9 30.34 -4.51 4.70
N VAL A 10 29.71 -4.00 3.64
CA VAL A 10 29.94 -4.44 2.26
C VAL A 10 30.88 -3.47 1.53
N PRO A 11 31.76 -3.92 0.63
CA PRO A 11 32.58 -3.02 -0.17
C PRO A 11 31.68 -2.21 -1.13
N THR A 12 31.94 -0.92 -1.25
CA THR A 12 31.22 -0.01 -2.16
C THR A 12 32.20 0.77 -3.01
N LYS A 13 31.74 1.20 -4.20
CA LYS A 13 32.52 2.05 -5.11
C LYS A 13 31.65 3.17 -5.65
N ALA A 14 31.87 4.39 -5.16
CA ALA A 14 31.15 5.59 -5.56
C ALA A 14 32.13 6.61 -6.14
N ASP A 15 31.78 7.23 -7.28
CA ASP A 15 32.54 8.28 -7.96
C ASP A 15 34.05 7.96 -8.17
N GLY A 16 34.37 6.66 -8.28
CA GLY A 16 35.73 6.13 -8.44
C GLY A 16 36.45 5.74 -7.13
N VAL A 17 35.95 6.20 -5.98
CA VAL A 17 36.49 5.93 -4.63
C VAL A 17 35.99 4.58 -4.12
N GLU A 18 36.88 3.76 -3.56
CA GLU A 18 36.52 2.55 -2.81
C GLU A 18 36.14 2.92 -1.37
N GLY A 19 35.04 2.35 -0.86
CA GLY A 19 34.52 2.59 0.48
C GLY A 19 33.86 1.34 1.07
N SER A 20 33.08 1.50 2.13
CA SER A 20 32.24 0.42 2.65
C SER A 20 30.94 0.94 3.26
N MET A 21 29.84 0.33 2.87
CA MET A 21 28.50 0.62 3.39
C MET A 21 28.13 -0.36 4.49
N ARG A 22 27.62 0.16 5.62
CA ARG A 22 27.01 -0.68 6.65
C ARG A 22 25.57 -1.00 6.28
N ILE A 23 25.24 -2.29 6.30
CA ILE A 23 23.87 -2.80 6.21
C ILE A 23 23.49 -3.36 7.57
N PHE A 24 22.54 -2.71 8.25
CA PHE A 24 21.96 -3.20 9.49
C PHE A 24 20.94 -4.30 9.18
N LEU A 25 21.11 -5.47 9.80
CA LEU A 25 20.30 -6.68 9.56
C LEU A 25 19.42 -6.98 10.78
N PHE A 26 18.11 -7.08 10.54
CA PHE A 26 17.10 -7.46 11.53
C PHE A 26 16.54 -8.82 11.12
N HIS A 27 17.11 -9.89 11.65
CA HIS A 27 16.82 -11.26 11.23
C HIS A 27 15.82 -11.93 12.20
N PRO A 28 14.63 -12.36 11.76
CA PRO A 28 13.71 -13.12 12.60
C PRO A 28 14.28 -14.50 12.93
N SER A 29 13.97 -14.99 14.13
CA SER A 29 14.34 -16.32 14.59
C SER A 29 13.15 -17.02 15.23
N ILE A 30 13.04 -18.32 14.97
CA ILE A 30 12.00 -19.21 15.49
C ILE A 30 12.72 -20.33 16.25
N PRO A 31 12.51 -20.47 17.57
CA PRO A 31 13.09 -21.56 18.36
C PRO A 31 12.75 -22.93 17.75
N GLY A 32 13.76 -23.78 17.58
CA GLY A 32 13.63 -25.10 16.94
C GLY A 32 13.79 -25.13 15.41
N TYR A 33 13.76 -23.98 14.72
CA TYR A 33 13.82 -23.91 13.25
C TYR A 33 15.00 -23.04 12.77
N PRO A 34 16.27 -23.49 12.94
CA PRO A 34 17.46 -22.70 12.57
C PRO A 34 17.57 -22.41 11.07
N ASN A 35 16.94 -23.26 10.24
CA ASN A 35 16.93 -23.15 8.78
C ASN A 35 15.62 -22.55 8.23
N ALA A 36 14.84 -21.86 9.08
CA ALA A 36 13.62 -21.18 8.63
C ALA A 36 13.96 -20.13 7.57
N LYS A 37 13.20 -20.13 6.47
CA LYS A 37 13.37 -19.18 5.37
C LYS A 37 12.33 -18.07 5.40
N PHE A 38 12.77 -16.86 5.07
CA PHE A 38 11.94 -15.65 5.04
C PHE A 38 12.25 -14.83 3.78
N PRO A 39 11.27 -14.13 3.19
CA PRO A 39 11.55 -13.09 2.19
C PRO A 39 12.40 -11.95 2.77
N GLY A 40 13.21 -11.32 1.92
CA GLY A 40 14.01 -10.16 2.25
C GLY A 40 13.25 -8.84 2.04
N VAL A 41 13.58 -7.82 2.83
CA VAL A 41 13.09 -6.44 2.66
C VAL A 41 14.25 -5.45 2.77
N ALA A 42 14.50 -4.68 1.71
CA ALA A 42 15.38 -3.52 1.77
C ALA A 42 14.62 -2.33 2.40
N LEU A 43 15.11 -1.82 3.54
CA LEU A 43 14.51 -0.69 4.27
C LEU A 43 15.39 0.54 4.19
N PHE A 44 14.95 1.54 3.43
CA PHE A 44 15.67 2.80 3.26
C PHE A 44 15.22 3.86 4.27
N SER A 45 16.18 4.55 4.88
CA SER A 45 15.93 5.54 5.92
C SER A 45 15.48 6.90 5.39
N GLU A 46 15.01 7.75 6.31
CA GLU A 46 14.95 9.19 6.11
C GLU A 46 16.38 9.79 5.93
N ILE A 47 16.48 11.12 5.78
CA ILE A 47 17.75 11.87 5.71
C ILE A 47 18.63 11.83 6.98
N TYR A 48 18.33 10.95 7.94
CA TYR A 48 19.01 10.86 9.25
C TYR A 48 19.74 9.53 9.46
N GLN A 49 19.86 8.71 8.41
CA GLN A 49 20.31 7.30 8.48
C GLN A 49 19.41 6.44 9.39
N VAL A 50 19.90 5.29 9.88
CA VAL A 50 19.09 4.26 10.57
C VAL A 50 18.83 4.63 12.04
N THR A 51 18.00 5.66 12.25
CA THR A 51 17.59 6.17 13.57
C THR A 51 16.72 5.18 14.37
N GLY A 52 16.44 5.51 15.64
CA GLY A 52 15.52 4.78 16.51
C GLY A 52 14.18 4.39 15.86
N PRO A 53 13.44 5.34 15.23
CA PRO A 53 12.25 5.05 14.43
C PRO A 53 12.49 4.03 13.31
N VAL A 54 13.55 4.20 12.50
CA VAL A 54 13.85 3.29 11.37
C VAL A 54 14.12 1.89 11.89
N ALA A 55 14.92 1.74 12.96
CA ALA A 55 15.21 0.46 13.59
C ALA A 55 13.98 -0.15 14.28
N ARG A 56 13.05 0.65 14.83
CA ARG A 56 11.75 0.14 15.34
C ARG A 56 10.87 -0.37 14.20
N PHE A 57 10.79 0.34 13.09
CA PHE A 57 10.05 -0.10 11.89
C PHE A 57 10.66 -1.39 11.31
N ALA A 58 12.00 -1.48 11.26
CA ALA A 58 12.73 -2.69 10.88
C ALA A 58 12.40 -3.89 11.79
N ARG A 59 12.40 -3.70 13.11
CA ARG A 59 11.97 -4.73 14.09
C ARG A 59 10.52 -5.17 13.88
N SER A 60 9.61 -4.25 13.54
CA SER A 60 8.20 -4.60 13.24
C SER A 60 8.10 -5.47 11.99
N ILE A 61 8.79 -5.09 10.90
CA ILE A 61 8.81 -5.88 9.65
C ILE A 61 9.46 -7.24 9.91
N ALA A 62 10.58 -7.28 10.62
CA ALA A 62 11.19 -8.55 11.00
C ALA A 62 10.26 -9.44 11.85
N SER A 63 9.50 -8.83 12.76
CA SER A 63 8.52 -9.53 13.61
C SER A 63 7.34 -10.13 12.83
N ALA A 64 7.03 -9.60 11.65
CA ALA A 64 6.01 -10.11 10.72
C ALA A 64 6.50 -11.25 9.79
N GLY A 65 7.79 -11.62 9.85
CA GLY A 65 8.35 -12.78 9.14
C GLY A 65 9.14 -12.46 7.87
N TYR A 66 9.97 -11.43 7.93
CA TYR A 66 10.83 -10.96 6.83
C TYR A 66 12.25 -10.74 7.35
N ILE A 67 13.30 -10.92 6.55
CA ILE A 67 14.65 -10.45 6.92
C ILE A 67 14.78 -9.01 6.43
N VAL A 68 15.05 -8.06 7.33
CA VAL A 68 15.20 -6.65 6.93
C VAL A 68 16.66 -6.28 6.84
N ALA A 69 17.05 -5.63 5.74
CA ALA A 69 18.36 -5.02 5.52
C ALA A 69 18.19 -3.51 5.35
N ALA A 70 18.82 -2.71 6.22
CA ALA A 70 18.77 -1.25 6.20
C ALA A 70 20.16 -0.66 5.95
N PRO A 71 20.46 -0.12 4.75
CA PRO A 71 21.76 0.48 4.43
C PRO A 71 21.93 1.87 5.04
N SER A 72 23.16 2.19 5.47
CA SER A 72 23.56 3.56 5.86
C SER A 72 23.71 4.46 4.64
N SER A 73 22.70 5.29 4.35
CA SER A 73 22.54 6.00 3.07
C SER A 73 23.61 7.05 2.71
N TYR A 74 24.55 7.37 3.61
CA TYR A 74 25.61 8.36 3.39
C TYR A 74 27.02 7.85 3.72
N HIS A 75 27.25 6.54 3.60
CA HIS A 75 28.55 5.88 3.87
C HIS A 75 29.73 6.50 3.10
N ASP A 76 29.47 7.13 1.95
CA ASP A 76 30.45 7.82 1.11
C ASP A 76 31.04 9.07 1.79
N PHE A 77 30.38 9.60 2.82
CA PHE A 77 30.66 10.91 3.43
C PHE A 77 30.78 10.89 4.95
N VAL A 78 30.04 10.03 5.64
CA VAL A 78 29.95 10.00 7.11
C VAL A 78 29.87 8.54 7.63
N PRO A 79 30.26 8.29 8.90
CA PRO A 79 30.03 7.01 9.56
C PRO A 79 28.56 6.58 9.55
N SER A 80 28.29 5.29 9.78
CA SER A 80 26.95 4.68 9.77
C SER A 80 26.00 5.18 10.86
N ASP A 81 26.47 6.02 11.78
CA ASP A 81 25.73 6.45 12.97
C ASP A 81 24.55 7.37 12.62
N PRO A 82 23.44 7.33 13.38
CA PRO A 82 22.27 8.14 13.07
C PRO A 82 22.53 9.63 13.28
N LEU A 83 22.07 10.46 12.34
CA LEU A 83 22.10 11.92 12.49
C LEU A 83 21.02 12.36 13.49
N ALA A 84 21.30 13.41 14.25
CA ALA A 84 20.35 13.95 15.21
C ALA A 84 19.10 14.55 14.54
N TYR A 85 17.94 14.41 15.19
CA TYR A 85 16.69 15.07 14.79
C TYR A 85 16.64 16.56 15.21
N ASP A 86 17.75 17.27 15.03
CA ASP A 86 17.93 18.71 15.30
C ASP A 86 18.19 19.50 14.00
N VAL A 87 18.54 20.79 14.10
CA VAL A 87 18.83 21.62 12.92
C VAL A 87 20.12 21.17 12.22
N PRO A 88 21.29 21.05 12.88
CA PRO A 88 22.52 20.53 12.26
C PRO A 88 22.34 19.18 11.54
N GLY A 89 21.65 18.21 12.14
CA GLY A 89 21.38 16.91 11.51
C GLY A 89 20.38 16.99 10.34
N THR A 90 19.39 17.89 10.43
CA THR A 90 18.49 18.19 9.29
C THR A 90 19.26 18.81 8.11
N ASP A 91 20.14 19.77 8.39
CA ASP A 91 20.87 20.51 7.36
C ASP A 91 21.92 19.61 6.69
N LEU A 92 22.70 18.86 7.48
CA LEU A 92 23.64 17.86 6.97
C LEU A 92 22.93 16.78 6.16
N GLY A 93 21.81 16.24 6.65
CA GLY A 93 21.02 15.25 5.92
C GLY A 93 20.52 15.78 4.56
N ASN A 94 20.15 17.05 4.47
CA ASN A 94 19.76 17.67 3.21
C ASN A 94 20.95 18.00 2.28
N GLU A 95 22.13 18.35 2.81
CA GLU A 95 23.35 18.45 2.01
C GLU A 95 23.68 17.10 1.38
N LEU A 96 23.83 16.06 2.20
CA LEU A 96 24.28 14.74 1.76
C LEU A 96 23.29 14.09 0.76
N LYS A 97 21.97 14.31 0.93
CA LYS A 97 20.94 13.90 -0.05
C LYS A 97 21.16 14.46 -1.47
N ILE A 98 21.67 15.69 -1.58
CA ILE A 98 21.90 16.39 -2.85
C ILE A 98 23.35 16.23 -3.34
N LYS A 99 24.25 15.81 -2.46
CA LYS A 99 25.68 15.58 -2.74
C LYS A 99 25.96 14.20 -3.33
N LYS A 100 25.24 13.16 -2.87
CA LYS A 100 25.38 11.78 -3.34
C LYS A 100 24.90 11.63 -4.80
N THR A 101 25.60 10.87 -5.61
CA THR A 101 25.18 10.52 -6.98
C THR A 101 24.01 9.53 -6.97
N LEU A 102 23.15 9.58 -8.00
CA LEU A 102 22.00 8.67 -8.12
C LEU A 102 22.47 7.24 -8.40
N GLU A 103 23.56 7.13 -9.13
CA GLU A 103 24.32 5.92 -9.42
C GLU A 103 24.82 5.26 -8.14
N SER A 104 25.26 6.06 -7.14
CA SER A 104 25.64 5.55 -5.82
C SER A 104 24.43 5.05 -5.02
N TYR A 105 23.26 5.72 -5.11
CA TYR A 105 22.01 5.20 -4.51
C TYR A 105 21.50 3.90 -5.17
N ASP A 106 21.61 3.77 -6.49
CA ASP A 106 21.25 2.55 -7.21
C ASP A 106 22.24 1.40 -6.91
N ALA A 107 23.53 1.71 -6.71
CA ALA A 107 24.55 0.76 -6.25
C ALA A 107 24.29 0.27 -4.81
N ASP A 108 23.96 1.17 -3.87
CA ASP A 108 23.59 0.83 -2.49
C ASP A 108 22.36 -0.08 -2.46
N SER A 109 21.37 0.20 -3.32
CA SER A 109 20.17 -0.63 -3.46
C SER A 109 20.53 -2.02 -3.99
N THR A 110 21.38 -2.09 -5.02
CA THR A 110 21.87 -3.35 -5.59
C THR A 110 22.61 -4.20 -4.55
N ALA A 111 23.57 -3.61 -3.83
CA ALA A 111 24.33 -4.29 -2.79
C ALA A 111 23.46 -4.74 -1.59
N THR A 112 22.39 -4.00 -1.29
CA THR A 112 21.40 -4.38 -0.26
C THR A 112 20.56 -5.60 -0.71
N ILE A 113 20.17 -5.66 -1.98
CA ILE A 113 19.49 -6.83 -2.57
C ILE A 113 20.44 -8.04 -2.57
N ASP A 114 21.69 -7.86 -2.99
CA ASP A 114 22.71 -8.93 -3.02
C ASP A 114 22.97 -9.49 -1.62
N ALA A 115 23.10 -8.62 -0.62
CA ALA A 115 23.24 -9.00 0.79
C ALA A 115 22.07 -9.84 1.31
N LEU A 116 20.83 -9.50 0.92
CA LEU A 116 19.63 -10.28 1.28
C LEU A 116 19.61 -11.64 0.56
N LEU A 117 19.95 -11.67 -0.73
CA LEU A 117 19.95 -12.90 -1.54
C LEU A 117 21.06 -13.88 -1.18
N ALA A 118 22.19 -13.39 -0.66
CA ALA A 118 23.31 -14.21 -0.18
C ALA A 118 22.99 -14.99 1.11
N LEU A 119 21.94 -14.64 1.84
CA LEU A 119 21.55 -15.35 3.07
C LEU A 119 20.89 -16.70 2.75
N PRO A 120 21.37 -17.84 3.30
CA PRO A 120 20.75 -19.15 3.07
C PRO A 120 19.33 -19.25 3.66
N THR A 121 19.00 -18.37 4.60
CA THR A 121 17.68 -18.14 5.21
C THR A 121 16.78 -17.21 4.39
N CYS A 122 17.23 -16.68 3.25
CA CYS A 122 16.35 -15.97 2.32
C CYS A 122 15.50 -16.98 1.51
N THR A 123 14.28 -16.61 1.14
CA THR A 123 13.46 -17.35 0.15
C THR A 123 13.84 -17.01 -1.29
N GLY A 124 14.63 -15.96 -1.52
CA GLY A 124 14.91 -15.40 -2.84
C GLY A 124 13.91 -14.32 -3.29
N ARG A 125 12.82 -14.09 -2.55
CA ARG A 125 11.86 -13.00 -2.82
C ARG A 125 12.24 -11.75 -2.03
N ILE A 126 12.27 -10.61 -2.71
CA ILE A 126 12.71 -9.33 -2.15
C ILE A 126 11.61 -8.27 -2.30
N GLY A 127 11.36 -7.53 -1.23
CA GLY A 127 10.62 -6.27 -1.26
C GLY A 127 11.49 -5.06 -0.91
N ALA A 128 10.97 -3.86 -1.13
CA ALA A 128 11.62 -2.61 -0.72
C ALA A 128 10.64 -1.68 0.02
N THR A 129 11.10 -0.91 0.99
CA THR A 129 10.28 0.11 1.66
C THR A 129 11.12 1.22 2.28
N GLY A 130 10.51 2.35 2.58
CA GLY A 130 11.18 3.47 3.24
C GLY A 130 10.34 4.74 3.31
N MET A 131 10.86 5.74 4.02
CA MET A 131 10.14 6.96 4.37
C MET A 131 10.91 8.21 3.93
N CYS A 132 10.23 9.26 3.46
CA CYS A 132 10.85 10.51 2.99
C CYS A 132 11.81 10.20 1.82
N LEU A 133 13.11 10.47 1.99
CA LEU A 133 14.18 10.00 1.09
C LEU A 133 14.06 8.49 0.83
N GLY A 134 13.89 7.69 1.88
CA GLY A 134 13.73 6.25 1.77
C GLY A 134 12.49 5.82 0.99
N GLY A 135 11.47 6.68 0.89
CA GLY A 135 10.31 6.45 0.02
C GLY A 135 10.68 6.57 -1.46
N HIS A 136 11.54 7.53 -1.81
CA HIS A 136 12.14 7.65 -3.15
C HIS A 136 13.07 6.47 -3.43
N LEU A 137 13.96 6.13 -2.48
CA LEU A 137 14.90 5.02 -2.63
C LEU A 137 14.21 3.66 -2.75
N ALA A 138 13.09 3.43 -2.05
CA ALA A 138 12.29 2.21 -2.24
C ALA A 138 11.69 2.10 -3.65
N ILE A 139 11.30 3.22 -4.27
CA ILE A 139 10.82 3.27 -5.65
C ILE A 139 11.98 3.04 -6.64
N ARG A 140 13.18 3.58 -6.39
CA ARG A 140 14.37 3.31 -7.22
C ARG A 140 14.85 1.86 -7.08
N CYS A 141 14.81 1.30 -5.88
CA CYS A 141 15.09 -0.11 -5.62
C CYS A 141 14.12 -1.03 -6.39
N ALA A 142 12.86 -0.63 -6.58
CA ALA A 142 11.88 -1.36 -7.39
C ALA A 142 12.13 -1.31 -8.92
N LEU A 143 13.13 -0.55 -9.39
CA LEU A 143 13.63 -0.61 -10.78
C LEU A 143 14.46 -1.88 -11.03
N ASP A 144 15.00 -2.50 -9.97
CA ASP A 144 15.65 -3.81 -10.05
C ASP A 144 14.58 -4.91 -10.24
N PRO A 145 14.65 -5.74 -11.30
CA PRO A 145 13.62 -6.76 -11.58
C PRO A 145 13.54 -7.86 -10.53
N ARG A 146 14.47 -7.92 -9.57
CA ARG A 146 14.46 -8.86 -8.43
C ARG A 146 13.50 -8.41 -7.31
N VAL A 147 13.08 -7.14 -7.30
CA VAL A 147 12.15 -6.60 -6.29
C VAL A 147 10.71 -6.82 -6.74
N SER A 148 10.00 -7.70 -6.04
CA SER A 148 8.63 -8.11 -6.40
C SER A 148 7.55 -7.17 -5.87
N ALA A 149 7.82 -6.39 -4.83
CA ALA A 149 6.91 -5.38 -4.29
C ALA A 149 7.65 -4.25 -3.56
N ALA A 150 7.11 -3.03 -3.56
CA ALA A 150 7.65 -1.94 -2.73
C ALA A 150 6.59 -0.99 -2.14
N VAL A 151 6.84 -0.53 -0.90
CA VAL A 151 5.93 0.37 -0.15
C VAL A 151 6.64 1.68 0.17
N ALA A 152 6.22 2.76 -0.46
CA ALA A 152 6.87 4.07 -0.41
C ALA A 152 6.04 5.08 0.40
N TYR A 153 6.58 5.48 1.55
CA TYR A 153 5.94 6.45 2.45
C TYR A 153 6.47 7.87 2.16
N PHE A 154 5.60 8.74 1.66
CA PHE A 154 5.83 10.16 1.37
C PHE A 154 7.18 10.42 0.66
N ALA A 155 7.37 9.73 -0.46
CA ALA A 155 8.55 9.82 -1.32
C ALA A 155 8.78 11.27 -1.80
N THR A 156 9.79 11.94 -1.22
CA THR A 156 10.18 13.30 -1.62
C THR A 156 10.91 13.27 -2.96
N ASP A 157 11.12 14.44 -3.58
CA ASP A 157 12.01 14.66 -4.75
C ASP A 157 11.65 13.95 -6.07
N VAL A 158 10.92 12.82 -6.08
CA VAL A 158 10.49 12.07 -7.28
C VAL A 158 9.76 12.98 -8.28
N HIS A 159 8.79 13.76 -7.78
CA HIS A 159 7.97 14.65 -8.61
C HIS A 159 8.77 15.82 -9.20
N SER A 160 9.78 16.30 -8.49
CA SER A 160 10.60 17.47 -8.83
C SER A 160 11.89 17.12 -9.57
N ALA A 161 12.25 15.83 -9.61
CA ALA A 161 13.51 15.29 -10.14
C ALA A 161 14.77 15.82 -9.42
N THR A 162 14.65 16.21 -8.15
CA THR A 162 15.70 16.93 -7.40
C THR A 162 16.63 16.08 -6.55
N LEU A 163 16.49 14.76 -6.53
CA LEU A 163 17.38 13.88 -5.77
C LEU A 163 18.79 13.86 -6.39
N GLY A 164 19.80 13.82 -5.52
CA GLY A 164 21.19 13.57 -5.89
C GLY A 164 21.93 14.69 -6.61
N ALA A 165 23.20 14.43 -6.89
CA ALA A 165 24.12 15.33 -7.57
C ALA A 165 23.55 15.81 -8.92
N GLY A 166 23.72 17.10 -9.21
CA GLY A 166 23.19 17.72 -10.43
C GLY A 166 21.67 17.95 -10.46
N LYS A 167 20.89 17.36 -9.54
CA LYS A 167 19.41 17.46 -9.48
C LYS A 167 18.75 17.07 -10.81
N SER A 168 19.18 15.94 -11.36
CA SER A 168 18.79 15.45 -12.69
C SER A 168 18.11 14.08 -12.65
N ASP A 169 17.32 13.80 -11.60
CA ASP A 169 16.73 12.49 -11.36
C ASP A 169 15.84 12.00 -12.52
N ASP A 170 15.92 10.70 -12.76
CA ASP A 170 15.32 9.99 -13.88
C ASP A 170 14.22 9.00 -13.45
N THR A 171 13.88 8.92 -12.16
CA THR A 171 12.97 7.93 -11.58
C THR A 171 11.64 7.86 -12.32
N LEU A 172 11.00 9.01 -12.58
CA LEU A 172 9.75 9.10 -13.36
C LEU A 172 9.88 8.54 -14.79
N LYS A 173 11.05 8.69 -15.42
CA LYS A 173 11.33 8.22 -16.80
C LYS A 173 11.57 6.71 -16.83
N ARG A 174 12.00 6.15 -15.70
CA ARG A 174 12.39 4.75 -15.51
C ARG A 174 11.29 3.87 -14.94
N PHE A 175 10.13 4.40 -14.55
CA PHE A 175 8.99 3.61 -14.01
C PHE A 175 8.59 2.37 -14.85
N LYS A 176 8.75 2.41 -16.17
CA LYS A 176 8.54 1.25 -17.07
C LYS A 176 9.47 0.05 -16.81
N GLU A 177 10.58 0.25 -16.08
CA GLU A 177 11.52 -0.80 -15.67
C GLU A 177 10.95 -1.61 -14.50
N ILE A 178 10.11 -1.00 -13.65
CA ILE A 178 9.49 -1.67 -12.49
C ILE A 178 8.71 -2.90 -12.95
N LYS A 179 8.95 -4.03 -12.28
CA LYS A 179 8.25 -5.31 -12.51
C LYS A 179 7.41 -5.75 -11.31
N GLY A 180 7.78 -5.29 -10.11
CA GLY A 180 7.02 -5.49 -8.89
C GLY A 180 5.80 -4.57 -8.76
N GLU A 181 5.01 -4.82 -7.70
CA GLU A 181 3.86 -4.00 -7.34
C GLU A 181 4.24 -2.86 -6.38
N LEU A 182 3.70 -1.65 -6.58
CA LEU A 182 3.95 -0.52 -5.69
C LEU A 182 2.77 -0.20 -4.76
N VAL A 183 3.05 0.32 -3.57
CA VAL A 183 2.08 1.01 -2.72
C VAL A 183 2.66 2.38 -2.37
N CYS A 184 2.08 3.44 -2.91
CA CYS A 184 2.50 4.83 -2.65
C CYS A 184 1.55 5.48 -1.64
N ILE A 185 2.10 5.96 -0.52
CA ILE A 185 1.33 6.49 0.60
C ILE A 185 1.79 7.92 0.93
N HIS A 186 0.92 8.91 0.74
CA HIS A 186 1.22 10.33 0.99
C HIS A 186 0.25 10.95 2.00
N GLY A 187 0.61 12.09 2.60
CA GLY A 187 -0.30 12.90 3.42
C GLY A 187 -0.87 14.06 2.61
N THR A 188 -2.15 14.40 2.76
CA THR A 188 -2.75 15.45 1.91
C THR A 188 -2.16 16.84 2.16
N LEU A 189 -1.65 17.09 3.38
CA LEU A 189 -1.00 18.33 3.81
C LEU A 189 0.55 18.22 3.80
N ASP A 190 1.11 17.26 3.08
CA ASP A 190 2.55 17.18 2.86
C ASP A 190 3.02 18.26 1.87
N THR A 191 3.83 19.21 2.36
CA THR A 191 4.43 20.30 1.57
C THR A 191 5.70 19.89 0.83
N HIS A 192 6.29 18.72 1.13
CA HIS A 192 7.44 18.17 0.40
C HIS A 192 7.00 17.34 -0.82
N VAL A 193 5.73 16.96 -0.88
CA VAL A 193 5.08 16.40 -2.08
C VAL A 193 3.71 17.05 -2.26
N PRO A 194 3.66 18.28 -2.81
CA PRO A 194 2.42 19.04 -2.98
C PRO A 194 1.47 18.35 -3.97
N PRO A 195 0.17 18.73 -4.02
CA PRO A 195 -0.85 18.01 -4.80
C PRO A 195 -0.47 17.77 -6.27
N GLU A 196 0.04 18.79 -6.96
CA GLU A 196 0.51 18.70 -8.35
C GLU A 196 1.73 17.77 -8.50
N GLY A 197 2.55 17.66 -7.46
CA GLY A 197 3.64 16.67 -7.41
C GLY A 197 3.13 15.25 -7.24
N ARG A 198 2.11 15.06 -6.39
CA ARG A 198 1.43 13.77 -6.19
C ARG A 198 0.72 13.31 -7.45
N ASP A 199 -0.01 14.21 -8.13
CA ASP A 199 -0.63 13.94 -9.42
C ASP A 199 0.39 13.57 -10.51
N LYS A 200 1.53 14.26 -10.57
CA LYS A 200 2.60 13.94 -11.53
C LYS A 200 3.18 12.54 -11.33
N ILE A 201 3.42 12.11 -10.07
CA ILE A 201 3.87 10.74 -9.77
C ILE A 201 2.77 9.74 -10.17
N ARG A 202 1.52 9.98 -9.74
CA ARG A 202 0.36 9.10 -9.99
C ARG A 202 0.04 8.94 -11.47
N LEU A 203 0.23 9.98 -12.29
CA LEU A 203 0.08 9.94 -13.74
C LEU A 203 1.20 9.10 -14.38
N ALA A 204 2.46 9.39 -14.06
CA ALA A 204 3.60 8.67 -14.64
C ALA A 204 3.58 7.17 -14.32
N LEU A 205 3.11 6.75 -13.13
CA LEU A 205 2.92 5.33 -12.79
C LEU A 205 1.88 4.64 -13.70
N ARG A 206 0.79 5.34 -14.05
CA ARG A 206 -0.25 4.83 -14.97
C ARG A 206 0.27 4.76 -16.41
N GLU A 207 0.94 5.82 -16.87
CA GLU A 207 1.52 5.88 -18.22
C GLU A 207 2.62 4.82 -18.44
N ALA A 208 3.35 4.48 -17.38
CA ALA A 208 4.34 3.40 -17.39
C ALA A 208 3.75 1.98 -17.26
N GLY A 209 2.44 1.84 -17.04
CA GLY A 209 1.77 0.54 -16.88
C GLY A 209 2.12 -0.21 -15.58
N VAL A 210 2.62 0.49 -14.55
CA VAL A 210 2.97 -0.12 -13.27
C VAL A 210 1.70 -0.55 -12.54
N VAL A 211 1.71 -1.71 -11.88
CA VAL A 211 0.63 -2.09 -10.94
C VAL A 211 0.91 -1.41 -9.61
N PHE A 212 0.00 -0.53 -9.18
CA PHE A 212 0.17 0.20 -7.93
C PHE A 212 -1.13 0.49 -7.19
N SER A 213 -1.04 0.51 -5.86
CA SER A 213 -2.01 1.12 -4.95
C SER A 213 -1.58 2.54 -4.59
N TRP A 214 -2.55 3.44 -4.41
CA TRP A 214 -2.31 4.84 -4.09
C TRP A 214 -3.19 5.29 -2.93
N TYR A 215 -2.60 5.80 -1.85
CA TYR A 215 -3.33 6.29 -0.69
C TYR A 215 -2.87 7.69 -0.27
N GLU A 216 -3.83 8.59 -0.07
CA GLU A 216 -3.60 9.93 0.46
C GLU A 216 -4.33 10.09 1.79
N VAL A 217 -3.56 10.17 2.88
CA VAL A 217 -4.07 10.32 4.24
C VAL A 217 -4.58 11.75 4.44
N ALA A 218 -5.88 11.89 4.64
CA ALA A 218 -6.52 13.18 4.90
C ALA A 218 -5.94 13.85 6.16
N GLY A 219 -5.44 15.09 6.01
CA GLY A 219 -4.94 15.91 7.12
C GLY A 219 -3.48 15.64 7.52
N ALA A 220 -2.86 14.57 7.05
CA ALA A 220 -1.49 14.23 7.44
C ALA A 220 -0.45 15.14 6.77
N GLN A 221 0.55 15.55 7.56
CA GLN A 221 1.76 16.25 7.11
C GLN A 221 2.94 15.28 6.96
N HIS A 222 4.04 15.74 6.36
CA HIS A 222 5.26 14.96 6.17
C HIS A 222 5.80 14.29 7.45
N ALA A 223 6.22 13.02 7.35
CA ALA A 223 6.67 12.18 8.46
C ALA A 223 5.57 11.74 9.47
N PHE A 224 4.31 11.61 9.03
CA PHE A 224 3.18 11.23 9.89
C PHE A 224 3.25 9.83 10.54
N ILE A 225 4.07 8.91 10.02
CA ILE A 225 4.31 7.60 10.68
C ILE A 225 5.49 7.59 11.64
N ARG A 226 6.22 8.71 11.78
CA ARG A 226 7.42 8.77 12.63
C ARG A 226 7.03 9.02 14.09
N ASP A 227 7.21 8.00 14.91
CA ASP A 227 6.87 7.96 16.34
C ASP A 227 7.81 8.78 17.25
N GLU A 228 8.86 9.39 16.70
CA GLU A 228 9.86 10.17 17.44
C GLU A 228 10.19 11.49 16.74
N LEU A 229 10.23 12.58 17.50
CA LEU A 229 10.66 13.93 17.06
C LEU A 229 10.05 14.38 15.72
N SER A 230 8.81 13.98 15.44
CA SER A 230 8.05 14.29 14.22
C SER A 230 7.34 15.65 14.24
N LYS A 231 7.72 16.53 15.18
CA LYS A 231 7.18 17.90 15.33
C LYS A 231 5.64 17.93 15.46
N GLY A 232 5.09 16.94 16.18
CA GLY A 232 3.65 16.83 16.46
C GLY A 232 2.81 16.20 15.35
N ARG A 233 3.42 15.56 14.35
CA ARG A 233 2.74 15.02 13.17
C ARG A 233 2.41 13.53 13.24
N TYR A 234 2.89 12.82 14.26
CA TYR A 234 2.67 11.38 14.41
C TYR A 234 1.20 11.05 14.65
N ASP A 235 0.67 10.11 13.87
CA ASP A 235 -0.65 9.50 14.12
C ASP A 235 -0.52 7.97 14.13
N ALA A 236 -0.73 7.37 15.31
CA ALA A 236 -0.64 5.92 15.51
C ALA A 236 -1.75 5.12 14.79
N SER A 237 -2.93 5.71 14.61
CA SER A 237 -4.07 5.07 13.93
C SER A 237 -3.84 5.04 12.42
N VAL A 238 -3.38 6.16 11.84
CA VAL A 238 -2.91 6.22 10.45
C VAL A 238 -1.73 5.27 10.25
N THR A 239 -0.75 5.28 11.15
CA THR A 239 0.40 4.36 11.08
C THR A 239 -0.06 2.90 11.03
N ARG A 240 -1.09 2.52 11.80
CA ARG A 240 -1.68 1.17 11.75
C ARG A 240 -2.39 0.86 10.43
N VAL A 241 -3.06 1.83 9.81
CA VAL A 241 -3.67 1.66 8.47
C VAL A 241 -2.58 1.44 7.41
N CYS A 242 -1.55 2.28 7.40
CA CYS A 242 -0.45 2.18 6.45
C CYS A 242 0.49 1.00 6.73
N TRP A 243 0.46 0.43 7.94
CA TRP A 243 1.07 -0.85 8.29
C TRP A 243 0.31 -2.02 7.66
N GLY A 244 -1.03 -2.04 7.76
CA GLY A 244 -1.86 -3.07 7.13
C GLY A 244 -1.70 -3.13 5.61
N MET A 245 -1.45 -1.99 4.96
CA MET A 245 -1.13 -1.93 3.52
C MET A 245 0.21 -2.60 3.17
N LEU A 246 1.21 -2.52 4.07
CA LEU A 246 2.50 -3.21 3.91
C LEU A 246 2.34 -4.72 4.17
N GLU A 247 1.61 -5.11 5.21
CA GLU A 247 1.32 -6.52 5.50
C GLU A 247 0.53 -7.21 4.39
N GLU A 248 -0.40 -6.50 3.73
CA GLU A 248 -1.15 -6.99 2.58
C GLU A 248 -0.21 -7.32 1.41
N VAL A 249 0.46 -6.31 0.83
CA VAL A 249 1.22 -6.50 -0.41
C VAL A 249 2.43 -7.42 -0.19
N PHE A 250 3.14 -7.31 0.93
CA PHE A 250 4.26 -8.21 1.23
C PHE A 250 3.78 -9.62 1.60
N GLY A 251 2.62 -9.76 2.25
CA GLY A 251 2.02 -11.07 2.56
C GLY A 251 1.57 -11.81 1.29
N ARG A 252 0.91 -11.09 0.38
CA ARG A 252 0.45 -11.62 -0.91
C ARG A 252 1.60 -11.93 -1.86
N VAL A 253 2.55 -11.01 -2.05
CA VAL A 253 3.57 -11.14 -3.11
C VAL A 253 4.84 -11.87 -2.64
N LEU A 254 5.31 -11.62 -1.41
CA LEU A 254 6.61 -12.11 -0.93
C LEU A 254 6.52 -13.39 -0.08
N ARG A 255 5.38 -13.64 0.58
CA ARG A 255 5.17 -14.81 1.44
C ARG A 255 4.31 -15.91 0.82
N THR A 256 3.29 -15.58 0.04
CA THR A 256 2.46 -16.55 -0.67
C THR A 256 3.13 -16.94 -1.99
N ASP A 257 3.21 -18.24 -2.31
CA ASP A 257 3.58 -18.62 -3.67
C ASP A 257 2.35 -18.52 -4.60
N LEU A 258 2.46 -17.62 -5.59
CA LEU A 258 1.42 -17.35 -6.59
C LEU A 258 1.76 -17.99 -7.95
N GLY A 259 2.94 -18.62 -8.09
CA GLY A 259 3.49 -19.00 -9.39
C GLY A 259 3.95 -17.79 -10.22
N GLU A 260 4.15 -18.00 -11.53
CA GLU A 260 4.39 -16.91 -12.47
C GLU A 260 3.08 -16.15 -12.75
N ARG A 261 3.16 -14.81 -12.81
CA ARG A 261 2.00 -13.99 -13.19
C ARG A 261 1.74 -14.11 -14.70
N VAL A 262 0.80 -14.96 -15.05
CA VAL A 262 0.18 -14.96 -16.38
C VAL A 262 -0.73 -13.73 -16.50
N ASP A 263 -0.56 -12.96 -17.56
CA ASP A 263 -1.58 -12.01 -18.03
C ASP A 263 -2.63 -12.82 -18.78
N ASP A 264 -3.89 -12.78 -18.34
CA ASP A 264 -4.98 -13.53 -18.97
C ASP A 264 -5.42 -12.92 -20.31
N GLY A 265 -4.93 -11.70 -20.64
CA GLY A 265 -5.32 -10.95 -21.84
C GLY A 265 -6.79 -10.52 -21.81
N GLY A 266 -7.48 -10.68 -20.68
CA GLY A 266 -8.87 -10.34 -20.49
C GLY A 266 -9.04 -8.82 -20.55
N LYS A 267 -9.87 -8.36 -21.47
CA LYS A 267 -10.49 -7.04 -21.29
C LYS A 267 -11.32 -7.13 -20.02
N VAL A 268 -11.07 -6.23 -19.05
CA VAL A 268 -11.86 -6.13 -17.82
C VAL A 268 -13.32 -5.92 -18.22
N GLU A 269 -14.13 -6.97 -18.06
CA GLU A 269 -15.52 -6.96 -18.48
C GLU A 269 -16.35 -6.09 -17.54
N HIS A 270 -17.18 -5.22 -18.09
CA HIS A 270 -18.19 -4.53 -17.33
C HIS A 270 -19.36 -5.50 -17.08
N VAL A 271 -19.41 -6.06 -15.87
CA VAL A 271 -20.25 -7.25 -15.55
C VAL A 271 -21.75 -7.04 -15.80
N LEU A 272 -22.24 -5.79 -15.81
CA LEU A 272 -23.63 -5.46 -16.12
C LEU A 272 -24.00 -5.83 -17.57
N ASP A 273 -23.06 -5.72 -18.51
CA ASP A 273 -23.28 -5.96 -19.95
C ASP A 273 -23.67 -7.42 -20.28
N LYS A 274 -23.55 -8.34 -19.31
CA LYS A 274 -23.94 -9.75 -19.42
C LYS A 274 -25.33 -10.07 -18.89
N ILE A 275 -25.99 -9.15 -18.19
CA ILE A 275 -27.31 -9.39 -17.59
C ILE A 275 -28.42 -9.20 -18.65
N ASP A 276 -28.37 -8.10 -19.41
CA ASP A 276 -29.36 -7.73 -20.44
C ASP A 276 -29.53 -8.79 -21.58
N LEU A 277 -28.53 -9.65 -21.77
CA LEU A 277 -28.53 -10.73 -22.77
C LEU A 277 -29.18 -12.04 -22.28
N LEU A 278 -29.48 -12.18 -20.99
CA LEU A 278 -30.09 -13.39 -20.43
C LEU A 278 -31.61 -13.26 -20.29
N ASP A 279 -32.12 -12.10 -19.87
CA ASP A 279 -33.57 -11.86 -19.73
C ASP A 279 -34.32 -11.88 -21.07
N SER A 280 -33.63 -11.58 -22.19
CA SER A 280 -34.22 -11.52 -23.54
C SER A 280 -34.51 -12.90 -24.18
N ASN A 281 -34.19 -14.01 -23.52
CA ASN A 281 -34.33 -15.37 -24.08
C ASN A 281 -35.41 -16.24 -23.41
N ASN A 282 -36.20 -15.73 -22.46
CA ASN A 282 -37.08 -16.55 -21.61
C ASN A 282 -38.60 -16.39 -21.87
N GLU A 283 -39.02 -15.58 -22.85
CA GLU A 283 -40.45 -15.35 -23.19
C GLU A 283 -41.00 -16.26 -24.32
N GLN A 284 -40.69 -17.56 -24.31
CA GLN A 284 -41.45 -18.57 -25.07
C GLN A 284 -41.67 -19.86 -24.27
N VAL A 285 -42.78 -19.92 -23.51
CA VAL A 285 -43.34 -21.15 -22.96
C VAL A 285 -44.80 -21.27 -23.40
N ASP A 286 -45.13 -22.41 -24.00
CA ASP A 286 -46.37 -22.65 -24.75
C ASP A 286 -47.62 -22.79 -23.85
N SER A 287 -48.77 -22.29 -24.35
CA SER A 287 -49.98 -22.09 -23.56
C SER A 287 -50.97 -23.27 -23.61
N GLY A 288 -50.54 -24.40 -23.06
CA GLY A 288 -51.40 -25.35 -22.34
C GLY A 288 -52.31 -26.30 -23.13
N HIS A 289 -52.36 -27.55 -22.66
CA HIS A 289 -53.50 -28.46 -22.79
C HIS A 289 -53.69 -29.21 -21.46
N VAL A 290 -54.86 -29.05 -20.84
CA VAL A 290 -55.23 -29.77 -19.59
C VAL A 290 -56.25 -30.84 -19.94
N ASN A 291 -55.98 -32.08 -19.52
CA ASN A 291 -56.93 -33.18 -19.64
C ASN A 291 -57.50 -33.58 -18.26
N LYS A 292 -58.71 -34.13 -18.22
CA LYS A 292 -59.48 -34.44 -17.00
C LYS A 292 -59.60 -35.95 -16.75
N ASP A 293 -60.33 -36.29 -15.68
CA ASP A 293 -60.75 -37.62 -15.21
C ASP A 293 -59.69 -38.40 -14.39
N ARG A 294 -60.01 -39.14 -13.31
CA ARG A 294 -61.31 -39.45 -12.65
C ARG A 294 -61.12 -40.07 -11.25
N THR A 295 -62.09 -39.90 -10.33
CA THR A 295 -62.51 -40.78 -9.17
C THR A 295 -61.45 -41.36 -8.21
N GLY A 296 -61.67 -41.58 -6.90
CA GLY A 296 -62.84 -41.48 -6.01
C GLY A 296 -62.67 -42.51 -4.87
N ASP A 297 -62.44 -42.09 -3.61
CA ASP A 297 -63.46 -41.90 -2.54
C ASP A 297 -63.50 -43.08 -1.53
N LYS A 298 -63.76 -42.74 -0.25
CA LYS A 298 -63.98 -43.59 0.96
C LYS A 298 -62.76 -44.37 1.51
N GLY A 299 -62.51 -44.40 2.82
CA GLY A 299 -63.15 -43.69 3.94
C GLY A 299 -63.42 -44.60 5.15
N LYS A 300 -63.02 -44.15 6.35
CA LYS A 300 -63.50 -44.63 7.65
C LYS A 300 -63.40 -43.51 8.69
N GLU A 301 -64.15 -43.67 9.77
CA GLU A 301 -64.82 -42.58 10.50
C GLU A 301 -64.87 -42.89 12.00
N LYS A 302 -65.27 -41.89 12.81
CA LYS A 302 -65.74 -41.96 14.22
C LYS A 302 -64.68 -42.00 15.32
N ASP A 303 -64.90 -41.42 16.50
CA ASP A 303 -65.76 -40.35 17.06
C ASP A 303 -65.04 -39.94 18.39
N GLY A 304 -65.13 -38.77 19.02
CA GLY A 304 -65.87 -37.50 18.81
C GLY A 304 -65.56 -36.55 20.01
N GLN A 305 -66.33 -35.47 20.17
CA GLN A 305 -66.22 -34.42 21.23
C GLN A 305 -65.12 -33.36 20.98
N ASP A 306 -65.39 -32.20 20.36
CA ASP A 306 -66.28 -31.03 20.71
C ASP A 306 -65.55 -30.08 21.70
N GLU A 307 -65.53 -28.74 21.64
CA GLU A 307 -66.07 -27.61 20.82
C GLU A 307 -65.22 -26.35 21.25
N GLU A 308 -65.31 -25.11 20.74
CA GLU A 308 -65.22 -24.45 19.40
C GLU A 308 -64.89 -22.95 19.73
N THR A 309 -64.36 -22.01 18.91
CA THR A 309 -63.94 -21.86 17.50
C THR A 309 -62.42 -21.47 17.45
N ASP A 310 -61.76 -20.78 16.49
CA ASP A 310 -62.12 -20.04 15.27
C ASP A 310 -60.92 -19.89 14.27
N SER A 311 -61.14 -19.24 13.12
CA SER A 311 -60.13 -18.89 12.08
C SER A 311 -60.64 -17.69 11.22
N PRO A 312 -60.01 -17.18 10.12
CA PRO A 312 -58.83 -17.66 9.38
C PRO A 312 -57.78 -16.58 9.02
N SER A 313 -56.75 -16.98 8.27
CA SER A 313 -55.92 -16.11 7.44
C SER A 313 -56.53 -15.96 6.02
N PRO A 314 -56.10 -14.98 5.19
CA PRO A 314 -55.00 -15.27 4.24
C PRO A 314 -54.13 -14.04 3.84
N LEU A 315 -53.28 -14.26 2.83
CA LEU A 315 -52.52 -13.27 2.03
C LEU A 315 -53.46 -12.19 1.43
N LEU A 316 -53.01 -11.00 0.99
CA LEU A 316 -52.16 -10.81 -0.20
C LEU A 316 -51.80 -9.32 -0.48
N LEU A 317 -50.79 -9.16 -1.34
CA LEU A 317 -50.58 -8.07 -2.32
C LEU A 317 -49.74 -6.85 -1.92
N ILE A 318 -48.74 -6.58 -2.78
CA ILE A 318 -47.91 -5.38 -2.82
C ILE A 318 -48.62 -4.31 -3.65
N THR A 319 -48.65 -3.07 -3.15
CA THR A 319 -48.85 -1.89 -4.00
C THR A 319 -47.81 -0.83 -3.62
N VAL A 320 -46.81 -0.65 -4.49
CA VAL A 320 -45.85 0.46 -4.36
C VAL A 320 -46.45 1.71 -4.98
N THR A 321 -46.67 2.75 -4.18
CA THR A 321 -47.07 4.08 -4.66
C THR A 321 -46.04 5.12 -4.21
N VAL A 322 -45.47 5.86 -5.15
CA VAL A 322 -44.31 6.74 -4.92
C VAL A 322 -44.74 8.11 -4.39
N THR A 323 -44.56 8.39 -3.09
CA THR A 323 -44.87 9.74 -2.54
C THR A 323 -44.13 10.16 -1.24
N THR A 324 -42.80 9.99 -1.10
CA THR A 324 -42.08 10.60 0.05
C THR A 324 -40.71 11.26 -0.24
N THR A 325 -40.28 11.35 -1.49
CA THR A 325 -39.00 12.00 -1.87
C THR A 325 -39.17 13.51 -2.07
N ALA A 326 -39.51 14.25 -1.01
CA ALA A 326 -39.75 15.70 -1.08
C ALA A 326 -39.32 16.54 0.14
N ILE A 327 -39.27 15.97 1.35
CA ILE A 327 -39.27 16.79 2.59
C ILE A 327 -37.87 17.05 3.19
N VAL A 328 -36.83 16.27 2.83
CA VAL A 328 -35.47 16.41 3.42
C VAL A 328 -34.62 17.49 2.72
N ILE A 329 -34.91 17.82 1.45
CA ILE A 329 -34.10 18.77 0.65
C ILE A 329 -34.28 20.24 1.11
N ALA A 330 -35.36 20.55 1.84
CA ALA A 330 -35.61 21.91 2.35
C ALA A 330 -34.74 22.32 3.56
N ALA A 331 -34.10 21.36 4.26
CA ALA A 331 -33.44 21.61 5.54
C ALA A 331 -31.93 21.97 5.44
N VAL A 332 -31.27 21.69 4.31
CA VAL A 332 -29.81 21.85 4.17
C VAL A 332 -29.40 23.20 3.58
N THR A 333 -30.30 23.85 2.84
CA THR A 333 -30.01 25.08 2.06
C THR A 333 -29.97 26.37 2.89
N ALA A 334 -30.22 26.31 4.21
CA ALA A 334 -30.31 27.48 5.09
C ALA A 334 -28.99 27.87 5.78
N THR A 335 -28.06 26.93 5.97
CA THR A 335 -26.89 27.13 6.87
C THR A 335 -25.63 27.64 6.14
N CYS A 336 -25.55 27.49 4.82
CA CYS A 336 -24.35 27.77 4.03
C CYS A 336 -24.28 29.20 3.43
N ARG A 337 -24.83 30.21 4.10
CA ARG A 337 -24.92 31.59 3.56
C ARG A 337 -24.40 32.71 4.47
N SER A 338 -23.41 32.42 5.31
CA SER A 338 -22.90 33.34 6.34
C SER A 338 -21.37 33.54 6.39
N TYR A 339 -20.58 32.93 5.49
CA TYR A 339 -19.10 32.95 5.55
C TYR A 339 -18.36 33.23 4.22
N LEU A 340 -18.89 34.14 3.39
CA LEU A 340 -18.16 34.66 2.20
C LEU A 340 -18.40 36.15 1.96
N HIS A 341 -17.57 37.03 2.53
CA HIS A 341 -17.16 38.30 1.91
C HIS A 341 -15.86 38.86 2.53
N PRO A 342 -14.98 39.51 1.74
CA PRO A 342 -13.71 40.03 2.23
C PRO A 342 -13.85 41.46 2.82
N ARG A 343 -12.88 41.88 3.64
CA ARG A 343 -12.61 43.29 3.92
C ARG A 343 -11.36 43.74 3.15
N GLN A 344 -11.48 44.85 2.44
CA GLN A 344 -10.32 45.61 1.95
C GLN A 344 -9.99 46.77 2.89
N VAL A 345 -8.70 47.09 2.87
CA VAL A 345 -8.01 48.34 3.24
C VAL A 345 -8.90 49.58 3.42
N VAL A 346 -8.76 50.21 4.60
CA VAL A 346 -8.42 51.63 4.75
C VAL A 346 -7.24 51.70 5.73
#